data_AF-A0A2E2T1S7-F1
#
_entry.id   AF-A0A2E2T1S7-F1
#
_cell.length_a   1.000
_cell.length_b   1.000
_cell.length_c   1.000
_cell.angle_alpha   90.00
_cell.angle_beta   90.00
_cell.angle_gamma   90.00
#
_symmetry.space_group_name_H-M   'P 1'
#
loop_
_entity.id
_entity.type
_entity.pdbx_description
1 polymer ?
#
loop_
_entity_poly.entity_id
_entity_poly.type
_entity_poly.pdbx_seq_one_letter_code
_entity_poly.pdbx_strand_id
1 'polypeptide(L)' 'MTVEEDDLQKPLAAMFGLPRNLDGMSIENLVDYRSALEQELVRVDAAMEHRNGVRAGAEALFKN' A
#
# COMPACT_ATOMS: atom_id res chain seq x y z
N MET A 1 -16.41 1.39 -27.22
CA MET A 1 -15.95 2.10 -26.01
C MET A 1 -15.44 1.04 -25.05
N THR A 2 -14.16 0.72 -25.13
CA THR A 2 -13.50 -0.19 -24.21
C THR A 2 -13.42 0.53 -22.87
N VAL A 3 -14.24 0.09 -21.91
CA VAL A 3 -14.06 0.47 -20.50
C VAL A 3 -12.73 -0.16 -20.07
N GLU A 4 -11.71 0.67 -19.93
CA GLU A 4 -10.40 0.22 -19.50
C GLU A 4 -10.51 -0.30 -18.06
N GLU A 5 -9.98 -1.48 -17.80
CA GLU A 5 -10.01 -2.18 -16.50
C GLU A 5 -9.37 -1.35 -15.36
N ASP A 6 -8.68 -0.25 -15.69
CA ASP A 6 -8.05 0.72 -14.79
C ASP A 6 -9.06 1.53 -13.95
N ASP A 7 -10.31 1.69 -14.40
CA ASP A 7 -11.31 2.47 -13.65
C ASP A 7 -11.89 1.75 -12.43
N LEU A 8 -11.69 0.42 -12.32
CA LEU A 8 -12.20 -0.38 -11.19
C LEU A 8 -11.24 -0.43 -9.99
N GLN A 9 -9.97 -0.03 -10.15
CA GLN A 9 -8.96 -0.04 -9.07
C GLN A 9 -8.85 1.31 -8.33
N LYS A 10 -9.34 2.40 -8.93
CA LYS A 10 -9.36 3.75 -8.35
C LYS A 10 -10.15 3.93 -7.04
N PRO A 11 -11.27 3.23 -6.76
CA PRO A 11 -12.06 3.55 -5.56
C PRO A 11 -11.37 3.17 -4.25
N LEU A 12 -10.47 2.16 -4.26
CA LEU A 12 -9.77 1.74 -3.03
C LEU A 12 -8.56 2.63 -2.71
N ALA A 13 -7.75 2.98 -3.71
CA ALA A 13 -6.55 3.78 -3.52
C ALA A 13 -6.87 5.19 -3.00
N ALA A 14 -7.98 5.78 -3.48
CA ALA A 14 -8.45 7.08 -3.03
C ALA A 14 -8.78 7.13 -1.52
N MET A 15 -9.20 6.01 -0.92
CA MET A 15 -9.44 5.93 0.54
C MET A 15 -8.18 6.14 1.37
N PHE A 16 -7.00 5.89 0.78
CA PHE A 16 -5.70 6.10 1.41
C PHE A 16 -5.07 7.45 1.03
N GLY A 17 -5.82 8.32 0.33
CA GLY A 17 -5.33 9.62 -0.13
C GLY A 17 -4.30 9.52 -1.26
N LEU A 18 -4.32 8.44 -2.04
CA LEU A 18 -3.39 8.18 -3.14
C LEU A 18 -4.13 8.04 -4.49
N PRO A 19 -3.56 8.57 -5.60
CA PRO A 19 -2.38 9.41 -5.66
C PRO A 19 -2.67 10.84 -5.17
N ARG A 20 -1.66 11.50 -4.58
CA ARG A 20 -1.73 12.92 -4.25
C ARG A 20 -1.43 13.76 -5.49
N ASN A 21 -2.04 14.94 -5.61
CA ASN A 21 -1.63 15.91 -6.63
C ASN A 21 -0.21 16.41 -6.32
N LEU A 22 0.71 16.28 -7.29
CA LEU A 22 2.12 16.64 -7.17
C LEU A 22 2.45 18.01 -7.78
N ASP A 23 1.49 18.63 -8.47
CA ASP A 23 1.68 19.91 -9.15
C ASP A 23 2.04 21.01 -8.14
N GLY A 24 3.11 21.75 -8.44
CA GLY A 24 3.58 22.85 -7.60
C GLY A 24 4.42 22.43 -6.37
N MET A 25 4.68 21.13 -6.16
CA MET A 25 5.67 20.72 -5.16
C MET A 25 7.10 21.02 -5.63
N SER A 26 7.94 21.50 -4.71
CA SER A 26 9.38 21.60 -4.96
C SER A 26 10.01 20.21 -5.06
N ILE A 27 11.19 20.11 -5.68
CA ILE A 27 11.95 18.86 -5.74
C ILE A 27 12.27 18.31 -4.34
N GLU A 28 12.62 19.18 -3.40
CA GLU A 28 12.85 18.81 -1.99
C GLU A 28 11.60 18.16 -1.37
N ASN A 29 10.43 18.78 -1.53
CA ASN A 29 9.17 18.23 -1.04
C ASN A 29 8.81 16.89 -1.72
N LEU A 30 9.17 16.70 -3.00
CA LEU A 30 8.96 15.42 -3.70
C LEU A 30 9.89 14.32 -3.17
N VAL A 31 11.14 14.65 -2.84
CA VAL A 31 12.09 13.72 -2.22
C VAL A 31 11.60 13.30 -0.84
N ASP A 32 11.15 14.25 -0.02
CA ASP A 32 10.60 13.98 1.31
C ASP A 32 9.32 13.13 1.22
N TYR A 33 8.41 13.48 0.30
CA TYR A 33 7.19 12.72 0.07
C TYR A 33 7.49 11.28 -0.36
N ARG A 34 8.45 11.08 -1.27
CA ARG A 34 8.93 9.75 -1.68
C ARG A 34 9.50 8.98 -0.48
N SER A 35 10.36 9.59 0.31
CA SER A 35 10.97 8.93 1.48
C SER A 35 9.92 8.48 2.50
N ALA A 36 8.89 9.31 2.74
CA ALA A 36 7.79 8.96 3.62
C ALA A 36 6.97 7.76 3.10
N LEU A 37 6.69 7.71 1.80
CA LEU A 37 5.99 6.59 1.18
C LEU A 37 6.80 5.29 1.28
N GLU A 38 8.11 5.34 1.04
CA GLU A 38 9.00 4.18 1.15
C GLU A 38 9.04 3.62 2.59
N GLN A 39 9.10 4.50 3.59
CA GLN A 39 9.01 4.08 5.00
C GLN A 39 7.68 3.44 5.33
N GLU A 40 6.58 3.94 4.78
CA GLU A 40 5.26 3.38 5.02
C GLU A 40 5.11 2.00 4.35
N LEU A 41 5.64 1.81 3.14
CA LEU A 41 5.69 0.49 2.51
C LEU A 41 6.39 -0.55 3.39
N VAL A 42 7.54 -0.21 3.96
CA VAL A 42 8.27 -1.10 4.90
C VAL A 42 7.39 -1.49 6.10
N ARG A 43 6.61 -0.56 6.65
CA ARG A 43 5.69 -0.86 7.77
C ARG A 43 4.54 -1.77 7.34
N VAL A 44 3.97 -1.51 6.16
CA VAL A 44 2.88 -2.32 5.59
C VAL A 44 3.37 -3.75 5.35
N ASP A 45 4.55 -3.90 4.76
CA ASP A 45 5.15 -5.21 4.49
C ASP A 45 5.38 -5.99 5.78
N ALA A 46 5.97 -5.35 6.81
CA ALA A 46 6.17 -5.97 8.12
C ALA A 46 4.84 -6.40 8.77
N ALA A 47 3.79 -5.58 8.65
CA ALA A 47 2.46 -5.92 9.16
C ALA A 47 1.82 -7.09 8.40
N MET A 48 2.01 -7.17 7.08
CA MET A 48 1.55 -8.27 6.26
C MET A 48 2.28 -9.57 6.62
N GLU A 49 3.61 -9.53 6.72
CA GLU A 49 4.43 -10.69 7.11
C GLU A 49 4.02 -11.21 8.49
N HIS A 50 3.85 -10.32 9.48
CA HIS A 50 3.41 -10.72 10.81
C HIS A 50 2.05 -11.45 10.77
N ARG A 51 1.07 -10.92 10.05
CA ARG A 51 -0.26 -11.54 9.94
C ARG A 51 -0.24 -12.86 9.17
N ASN A 52 0.57 -12.96 8.12
CA ASN A 52 0.76 -14.20 7.38
C ASN A 52 1.45 -15.27 8.22
N GLY A 53 2.45 -14.90 9.02
CA GLY A 53 3.11 -15.79 9.98
C GLY A 53 2.16 -16.29 11.07
N VAL A 54 1.31 -15.41 11.62
CA VAL A 54 0.25 -15.79 12.57
C VAL A 54 -0.74 -16.77 11.93
N ARG A 55 -1.17 -16.53 10.68
CA ARG A 55 -2.06 -17.44 9.96
C ARG A 55 -1.41 -18.81 9.75
N ALA A 56 -0.16 -18.85 9.30
CA ALA A 56 0.57 -20.11 9.10
C ALA A 56 0.76 -20.89 10.41
N GLY A 57 1.06 -20.19 11.52
CA GLY A 57 1.14 -20.79 12.85
C GLY A 57 -0.21 -21.34 13.34
N ALA A 58 -1.31 -20.60 13.12
CA ALA A 58 -2.65 -21.07 13.43
C ALA A 58 -3.04 -22.30 12.59
N GLU A 59 -2.80 -22.27 11.27
CA GLU A 59 -3.08 -23.40 10.38
C GLU A 59 -2.30 -24.67 10.76
N ALA A 60 -1.07 -24.54 11.29
CA ALA A 60 -0.29 -25.67 11.77
C ALA A 60 -0.82 -26.26 13.09
N LEU A 61 -1.44 -25.44 13.95
CA LEU A 61 -2.04 -25.90 15.22
C LEU A 61 -3.39 -26.59 15.02
N PHE A 62 -4.17 -26.19 14.02
CA PHE A 62 -5.51 -26.75 13.74
C PHE A 62 -5.53 -27.92 12.75
N LYS A 63 -4.38 -28.33 12.17
CA LYS A 63 -4.27 -29.49 11.27
C LYS A 63 -3.81 -30.79 11.95
N ASN A 64 -3.62 -30.79 13.28
CA ASN A 64 -3.35 -31.98 14.08
C ASN A 64 -4.60 -32.47 14.80
#